data_AF-A0A935HVT3-F1
#
_entry.id   AF-A0A935HVT3-F1
#
_cell.length_a   1.000
_cell.length_b   1.000
_cell.length_c   1.000
_cell.angle_alpha   90.00
_cell.angle_beta   90.00
_cell.angle_gamma   90.00
#
_symmetry.space_group_name_H-M   'P 1'
#
loop_
_entity.id
_entity.type
_entity.pdbx_description
1 polymer ?
#
loop_
_entity_poly.entity_id
_entity_poly.type
_entity_poly.pdbx_seq_one_letter_code
_entity_poly.pdbx_strand_id
1 'polypeptide(L)'
;MYLNANYYDQKSFYGITKYEALQNNLVAMGLYEFELSIYWFLKTGMSYKYLRINEDISFSDTSSKTYSGNYKSIQSIPGIFAENSISLLNNKASLMTGIRFDHLNDYGSIFTPRILLRYQPENEFVIRVSAGTGFRTANLFSDNSILLASSRDIIIAEELNPEKTFNYGADVLYYFTFGKIAGSLNLDYYRTEFSNKIIPDYDKNPSEVIFANLNGSAFSNVFQSEANINVMRNFDIKLAYKFIDLQYENNGIKYQQPFNSTHRFFSSFSFSPLNKSWSISSGLQWFGVQQLPSTASNPIQYQRPQQSESYTMINAQFNKF
;
A
#
# COMPACT_ATOMS: atom_id res chain seq x y z
N MET A 1 7.35 4.75 -25.68
CA MET A 1 5.98 4.18 -25.60
C MET A 1 6.02 2.99 -24.67
N TYR A 2 5.07 2.89 -23.75
CA TYR A 2 4.93 1.79 -22.80
C TYR A 2 3.53 1.19 -22.97
N LEU A 3 3.46 -0.14 -23.06
CA LEU A 3 2.22 -0.89 -23.17
C LEU A 3 2.30 -2.12 -22.27
N ASN A 4 1.30 -2.31 -21.43
CA ASN A 4 1.16 -3.49 -20.60
C ASN A 4 -0.30 -3.96 -20.62
N ALA A 5 -0.50 -5.25 -20.83
CA ALA A 5 -1.80 -5.90 -20.78
C ALA A 5 -1.70 -7.14 -19.90
N ASN A 6 -2.64 -7.28 -18.96
CA ASN A 6 -2.71 -8.41 -18.05
C ASN A 6 -4.13 -8.98 -18.06
N TYR A 7 -4.21 -10.30 -18.01
CA TYR A 7 -5.44 -11.06 -17.87
C TYR A 7 -5.32 -11.94 -16.62
N TYR A 8 -6.33 -11.90 -15.77
CA TYR A 8 -6.44 -12.72 -14.57
C TYR A 8 -7.79 -13.44 -14.58
N ASP A 9 -7.74 -14.77 -14.41
CA ASP A 9 -8.88 -15.63 -14.15
C ASP A 9 -8.68 -16.28 -12.78
N GLN A 10 -9.50 -15.89 -11.81
CA GLN A 10 -9.47 -16.41 -10.46
C GLN A 10 -10.74 -17.21 -10.20
N LYS A 11 -10.56 -18.47 -9.79
CA LYS A 11 -11.63 -19.33 -9.30
C LYS A 11 -11.27 -19.80 -7.91
N SER A 12 -12.10 -19.50 -6.93
CA SER A 12 -11.82 -19.75 -5.53
C SER A 12 -13.08 -20.20 -4.78
N PHE A 13 -12.86 -21.03 -3.76
CA PHE A 13 -13.89 -21.45 -2.83
C PHE A 13 -13.49 -21.05 -1.42
N TYR A 14 -14.40 -20.36 -0.73
CA TYR A 14 -14.25 -19.91 0.65
C TYR A 14 -15.37 -20.52 1.48
N GLY A 15 -15.17 -21.75 1.95
CA GLY A 15 -16.24 -22.54 2.55
C GLY A 15 -17.37 -22.76 1.55
N ILE A 16 -18.56 -22.23 1.85
CA ILE A 16 -19.75 -22.30 0.96
C ILE A 16 -19.79 -21.18 -0.09
N THR A 17 -18.90 -20.19 -0.03
CA THR A 17 -18.88 -19.04 -0.94
C THR A 17 -17.97 -19.36 -2.14
N LYS A 18 -18.57 -19.49 -3.32
CA LYS A 18 -17.87 -19.60 -4.59
C LYS A 18 -17.62 -18.20 -5.15
N TYR A 19 -16.38 -17.94 -5.56
CA TYR A 19 -15.95 -16.67 -6.14
C TYR A 19 -15.21 -16.93 -7.45
N GLU A 20 -15.76 -16.40 -8.54
CA GLU A 20 -15.14 -16.42 -9.86
C GLU A 20 -14.94 -14.97 -10.32
N ALA A 21 -13.69 -14.57 -10.57
CA ALA A 21 -13.36 -13.22 -10.99
C ALA A 21 -12.52 -13.23 -12.26
N LEU A 22 -12.96 -12.44 -13.23
CA LEU A 22 -12.23 -12.17 -14.46
C LEU A 22 -11.79 -10.70 -14.47
N GLN A 23 -10.49 -10.46 -14.53
CA GLN A 23 -9.91 -9.13 -14.59
C GLN A 23 -9.08 -8.97 -15.86
N ASN A 24 -9.40 -7.92 -16.62
CA ASN A 24 -8.65 -7.46 -17.77
C ASN A 24 -8.08 -6.08 -17.46
N ASN A 25 -6.77 -5.92 -17.55
CA ASN A 25 -6.11 -4.63 -17.34
C ASN A 25 -5.24 -4.30 -18.54
N LEU A 26 -5.40 -3.10 -19.08
CA LEU A 26 -4.59 -2.54 -20.16
C LEU A 26 -4.10 -1.16 -19.72
N VAL A 27 -2.79 -0.94 -19.83
CA VAL A 27 -2.16 0.35 -19.61
C VAL A 27 -1.33 0.70 -20.83
N ALA A 28 -1.65 1.82 -21.47
CA ALA A 28 -0.88 2.40 -22.57
C ALA A 28 -0.38 3.79 -22.16
N MET A 29 0.88 4.10 -22.47
CA MET A 29 1.48 5.40 -22.18
C MET A 29 2.44 5.83 -23.29
N GLY A 30 2.23 7.04 -23.80
CA GLY A 30 3.17 7.76 -24.64
C GLY A 30 3.78 8.90 -23.83
N LEU A 31 5.10 9.05 -23.88
CA LEU A 31 5.78 10.18 -23.26
C LEU A 31 6.89 10.68 -24.17
N TYR A 32 7.19 11.96 -24.02
CA TYR A 32 8.32 12.63 -24.63
C TYR A 32 9.03 13.45 -23.56
N GLU A 33 10.36 13.46 -23.62
CA GLU A 33 11.21 14.22 -22.71
C GLU A 33 11.94 15.30 -23.50
N PHE A 34 11.72 16.55 -23.11
CA PHE A 34 12.43 17.70 -23.60
C PHE A 34 13.62 17.97 -22.68
N GLU A 35 14.82 17.96 -23.24
CA GLU A 35 16.00 18.55 -22.60
C GLU A 35 15.99 20.05 -22.89
N LEU A 36 15.51 20.85 -21.93
CA LEU A 36 15.46 22.31 -22.06
C LEU A 36 16.83 22.94 -21.77
N SER A 37 17.61 22.31 -20.91
CA SER A 37 19.04 22.59 -20.67
C SER A 37 19.70 21.38 -20.02
N ILE A 38 21.03 21.42 -19.87
CA ILE A 38 21.80 20.38 -19.16
C ILE A 38 21.36 20.14 -17.70
N TYR A 39 20.60 21.07 -17.10
CA TYR A 39 20.09 20.96 -15.73
C TYR A 39 18.55 20.88 -15.66
N TRP A 40 17.83 20.96 -16.78
CA TRP A 40 16.38 21.06 -16.78
C TRP A 40 15.77 20.17 -17.87
N PHE A 41 14.99 19.20 -17.41
CA PHE A 41 14.23 18.28 -18.23
C PHE A 41 12.73 18.48 -17.99
N LEU A 42 11.94 18.47 -19.07
CA LEU A 42 10.49 18.49 -19.03
C LEU A 42 9.98 17.22 -19.71
N LYS A 43 9.33 16.33 -18.96
CA LYS A 43 8.61 15.17 -19.48
C LYS A 43 7.15 15.53 -19.65
N THR A 44 6.55 15.16 -20.77
CA THR A 44 5.10 15.27 -20.97
C THR A 44 4.60 14.02 -21.66
N GLY A 45 3.33 13.69 -21.45
CA GLY A 45 2.78 12.48 -22.02
C GLY A 45 1.28 12.35 -21.88
N MET A 46 0.79 11.31 -22.54
CA MET A 46 -0.58 10.87 -22.47
C MET A 46 -0.59 9.40 -22.05
N SER A 47 -1.65 8.99 -21.39
CA SER A 47 -1.83 7.63 -20.91
C SER A 47 -3.28 7.22 -20.97
N TYR A 48 -3.51 5.93 -21.06
CA TYR A 48 -4.82 5.34 -21.04
C TYR A 48 -4.77 4.08 -20.20
N LYS A 49 -5.61 4.01 -19.17
CA LYS A 49 -5.82 2.81 -18.37
C LYS A 49 -7.23 2.30 -18.60
N TYR A 50 -7.34 1.03 -18.96
CA TYR A 50 -8.60 0.31 -19.06
C TYR A 50 -8.56 -0.88 -18.10
N LEU A 51 -9.51 -0.95 -17.20
CA LEU A 51 -9.67 -2.04 -16.24
C LEU A 51 -11.10 -2.53 -16.30
N ARG A 52 -11.29 -3.82 -16.57
CA ARG A 52 -12.60 -4.47 -16.51
C ARG A 52 -12.52 -5.63 -15.55
N ILE A 53 -13.39 -5.61 -14.53
CA ILE A 53 -13.54 -6.67 -13.54
C ILE A 53 -14.97 -7.20 -13.63
N ASN A 54 -15.11 -8.51 -13.70
CA ASN A 54 -16.38 -9.22 -13.59
C ASN A 54 -16.24 -10.24 -12.46
N GLU A 55 -16.98 -10.05 -11.37
CA GLU A 55 -16.93 -10.89 -10.17
C GLU A 55 -18.29 -11.57 -10.01
N ASP A 56 -18.30 -12.90 -10.04
CA ASP A 56 -19.46 -13.74 -9.79
C ASP A 56 -19.33 -14.39 -8.43
N ILE A 57 -20.34 -14.16 -7.57
CA ILE A 57 -20.42 -14.72 -6.23
C ILE A 57 -21.68 -15.54 -6.14
N SER A 58 -21.52 -16.81 -5.76
CA SER A 58 -22.62 -17.72 -5.49
C SER A 58 -22.37 -18.52 -4.22
N PHE A 59 -23.45 -19.01 -3.60
CA PHE A 59 -23.38 -19.87 -2.43
C PHE A 59 -23.75 -21.29 -2.83
N SER A 60 -22.92 -22.26 -2.45
CA SER A 60 -23.11 -23.67 -2.80
C SER A 60 -24.15 -24.39 -1.93
N ASP A 61 -24.63 -23.74 -0.86
CA ASP A 61 -25.63 -24.24 0.08
C ASP A 61 -26.50 -23.07 0.59
N THR A 62 -27.57 -23.39 1.32
CA THR A 62 -28.40 -22.43 2.05
C THR A 62 -27.53 -21.55 2.94
N SER A 63 -27.65 -20.24 2.72
CA SER A 63 -26.85 -19.22 3.39
C SER A 63 -27.77 -18.06 3.76
N SER A 64 -27.55 -17.46 4.92
CA SER A 64 -28.21 -16.20 5.32
C SER A 64 -27.58 -14.97 4.68
N LYS A 65 -26.46 -15.14 3.97
CA LYS A 65 -25.75 -14.06 3.28
C LYS A 65 -26.52 -13.57 2.06
N THR A 66 -26.47 -12.27 1.81
CA THR A 66 -27.26 -11.59 0.77
C THR A 66 -26.43 -11.08 -0.41
N TYR A 67 -25.10 -11.14 -0.35
CA TYR A 67 -24.20 -10.59 -1.38
C TYR A 67 -23.89 -11.54 -2.57
N SER A 68 -24.69 -12.58 -2.80
CA SER A 68 -24.57 -13.35 -4.05
C SER A 68 -25.00 -12.50 -5.23
N GLY A 69 -24.26 -12.54 -6.32
CA GLY A 69 -24.59 -11.76 -7.50
C GLY A 69 -23.43 -11.67 -8.47
N ASN A 70 -23.69 -10.97 -9.56
CA ASN A 70 -22.70 -10.67 -10.58
C ASN A 70 -22.38 -9.16 -10.56
N TYR A 71 -21.13 -8.84 -10.21
CA TYR A 71 -20.63 -7.48 -10.04
C TYR A 71 -19.69 -7.15 -11.19
N LYS A 72 -20.04 -6.12 -11.97
CA LYS A 72 -19.25 -5.68 -13.12
C LYS A 72 -18.76 -4.26 -12.88
N SER A 73 -17.46 -4.07 -13.02
CA SER A 73 -16.82 -2.76 -13.02
C SER A 73 -16.02 -2.57 -14.29
N ILE A 74 -16.20 -1.43 -14.95
CA ILE A 74 -15.40 -1.02 -16.11
C ILE A 74 -14.87 0.37 -15.80
N GLN A 75 -13.55 0.51 -15.80
CA GLN A 75 -12.87 1.78 -15.64
C GLN A 75 -12.11 2.10 -16.91
N SER A 76 -12.40 3.25 -17.49
CA SER A 76 -11.70 3.83 -18.64
C SER A 76 -11.16 5.18 -18.21
N ILE A 77 -9.83 5.29 -18.20
CA ILE A 77 -9.11 6.42 -17.62
C ILE A 77 -8.08 6.93 -18.63
N PRO A 78 -8.48 7.73 -19.62
CA PRO A 78 -7.55 8.58 -20.35
C PRO A 78 -6.98 9.65 -19.42
N GLY A 79 -5.72 9.99 -19.62
CA GLY A 79 -5.05 11.03 -18.85
C GLY A 79 -3.86 11.64 -19.56
N ILE A 80 -3.51 12.85 -19.16
CA ILE A 80 -2.36 13.61 -19.63
C ILE A 80 -1.54 14.05 -18.44
N PHE A 81 -0.23 14.19 -18.63
CA PHE A 81 0.66 14.59 -17.54
C PHE A 81 1.85 15.38 -18.05
N ALA A 82 2.39 16.21 -17.17
CA ALA A 82 3.66 16.90 -17.35
C ALA A 82 4.47 16.83 -16.05
N GLU A 83 5.78 16.65 -16.17
CA GLU A 83 6.72 16.60 -15.08
C GLU A 83 7.97 17.41 -15.41
N ASN A 84 8.34 18.32 -14.52
CA ASN A 84 9.60 19.04 -14.56
C ASN A 84 10.60 18.34 -13.64
N SER A 85 11.85 18.29 -14.07
CA SER A 85 13.00 17.86 -13.27
C SER A 85 14.12 18.87 -13.44
N ILE A 86 14.51 19.52 -12.35
CA ILE A 86 15.53 20.57 -12.33
C ILE A 86 16.64 20.17 -11.36
N SER A 87 17.88 20.20 -11.83
CA SER A 87 19.07 20.07 -11.00
C SER A 87 19.53 21.43 -10.50
N LEU A 88 19.83 21.53 -9.21
CA LEU A 88 20.19 22.75 -8.49
C LEU A 88 21.50 22.52 -7.72
N LEU A 89 22.15 23.62 -7.30
CA LEU A 89 23.34 23.58 -6.44
C LEU A 89 24.46 22.69 -7.00
N ASN A 90 24.80 22.82 -8.29
CA ASN A 90 25.79 21.98 -8.97
C ASN A 90 25.51 20.48 -8.79
N ASN A 91 24.27 20.06 -9.04
CA ASN A 91 23.77 18.68 -8.92
C ASN A 91 23.70 18.12 -7.49
N LYS A 92 23.91 18.94 -6.46
CA LYS A 92 23.66 18.53 -5.06
C LYS A 92 22.18 18.49 -4.71
N ALA A 93 21.31 19.20 -5.44
CA ALA A 93 19.87 19.11 -5.24
C ALA A 93 19.14 18.86 -6.56
N SER A 94 17.96 18.23 -6.47
CA SER A 94 17.04 18.10 -7.59
C SER A 94 15.61 18.34 -7.15
N LEU A 95 14.90 19.20 -7.88
CA LEU A 95 13.48 19.46 -7.70
C LEU A 95 12.70 18.81 -8.84
N MET A 96 11.76 17.94 -8.49
CA MET A 96 10.79 17.38 -9.42
C MET A 96 9.40 17.89 -9.07
N THR A 97 8.68 18.39 -10.07
CA THR A 97 7.26 18.78 -9.92
C THR A 97 6.47 18.16 -11.06
N GLY A 98 5.29 17.63 -10.75
CA GLY A 98 4.46 16.98 -11.75
C GLY A 98 3.00 17.31 -11.55
N ILE A 99 2.27 17.34 -12.65
CA ILE A 99 0.82 17.44 -12.66
C ILE A 99 0.27 16.39 -13.61
N ARG A 100 -0.88 15.83 -13.22
CA ARG A 100 -1.59 14.84 -14.03
C ARG A 100 -3.08 15.14 -13.99
N PHE A 101 -3.73 14.99 -15.12
CA PHE A 101 -5.16 15.10 -15.28
C PHE A 101 -5.69 13.78 -15.84
N ASP A 102 -6.55 13.11 -15.09
CA ASP A 102 -7.19 11.86 -15.46
C ASP A 102 -8.69 12.05 -15.53
N HIS A 103 -9.36 11.49 -16.54
CA HIS A 103 -10.81 11.50 -16.62
C HIS A 103 -11.34 10.07 -16.43
N LEU A 104 -12.03 9.82 -15.33
CA LEU A 104 -12.64 8.54 -15.02
C LEU A 104 -14.08 8.55 -15.56
N ASN A 105 -14.46 7.52 -16.29
CA ASN A 105 -15.81 7.38 -16.85
C ASN A 105 -16.93 7.56 -15.82
N ASP A 106 -16.77 7.01 -14.61
CA ASP A 106 -17.84 7.00 -13.61
C ASP A 106 -17.74 8.15 -12.60
N TYR A 107 -16.57 8.82 -12.52
CA TYR A 107 -16.25 9.76 -11.44
C TYR A 107 -15.75 11.13 -11.92
N GLY A 108 -15.71 11.35 -13.22
CA GLY A 108 -15.27 12.59 -13.83
C GLY A 108 -13.77 12.82 -13.71
N SER A 109 -13.36 14.09 -13.73
CA SER A 109 -11.96 14.47 -13.86
C SER A 109 -11.25 14.64 -12.51
N ILE A 110 -10.04 14.11 -12.41
CA ILE A 110 -9.18 14.18 -11.22
C ILE A 110 -7.86 14.86 -11.59
N PHE A 111 -7.49 15.85 -10.78
CA PHE A 111 -6.21 16.56 -10.88
C PHE A 111 -5.26 16.09 -9.78
N THR A 112 -4.05 15.69 -10.19
CA THR A 112 -3.07 15.03 -9.31
C THR A 112 -1.70 15.74 -9.37
N PRO A 113 -1.47 16.77 -8.55
CA PRO A 113 -0.15 17.39 -8.41
C PRO A 113 0.80 16.55 -7.55
N ARG A 114 2.10 16.64 -7.84
CA ARG A 114 3.19 16.08 -7.03
C ARG A 114 4.42 16.98 -7.03
N ILE A 115 5.15 16.96 -5.92
CA ILE A 115 6.45 17.62 -5.75
C ILE A 115 7.38 16.69 -4.98
N LEU A 116 8.65 16.63 -5.40
CA LEU A 116 9.72 15.94 -4.70
C LEU A 116 11.00 16.75 -4.77
N LEU A 117 11.55 17.08 -3.60
CA LEU A 117 12.86 17.69 -3.45
C LEU A 117 13.82 16.62 -2.93
N ARG A 118 14.96 16.45 -3.60
CA ARG A 118 16.09 15.65 -3.13
C ARG A 118 17.28 16.57 -2.93
N TYR A 119 17.98 16.42 -1.80
CA TYR A 119 19.19 17.16 -1.47
C TYR A 119 20.27 16.21 -0.95
N GLN A 120 21.47 16.32 -1.51
CA GLN A 120 22.65 15.55 -1.17
C GLN A 120 23.78 16.53 -0.84
N PRO A 121 23.86 17.02 0.42
CA PRO A 121 24.90 17.97 0.83
C PRO A 121 26.31 17.36 0.70
N GLU A 122 26.42 16.10 1.10
CA GLU A 122 27.63 15.27 1.09
C GLU A 122 27.32 13.90 0.45
N ASN A 123 28.34 13.14 0.06
CA ASN A 123 28.15 11.87 -0.62
C ASN A 123 27.40 10.84 0.25
N GLU A 124 27.58 10.93 1.57
CA GLU A 124 27.03 10.03 2.56
C GLU A 124 25.57 10.35 2.92
N PHE A 125 25.08 11.56 2.66
CA PHE A 125 23.76 12.00 3.13
C PHE A 125 22.83 12.34 1.98
N VAL A 126 21.65 11.74 1.95
CA VAL A 126 20.57 12.10 1.03
C VAL A 126 19.32 12.40 1.83
N ILE A 127 18.76 13.58 1.63
CA ILE A 127 17.50 14.04 2.21
C ILE A 127 16.48 14.14 1.10
N ARG A 128 15.28 13.63 1.32
CA ARG A 128 14.16 13.71 0.39
C ARG A 128 12.94 14.25 1.11
N VAL A 129 12.21 15.14 0.47
CA VAL A 129 10.93 15.67 0.93
C VAL A 129 9.97 15.60 -0.23
N SER A 130 8.76 15.08 -0.02
CA SER A 130 7.78 14.96 -1.08
C SER A 130 6.37 15.18 -0.58
N ALA A 131 5.53 15.73 -1.45
CA ALA A 131 4.11 15.85 -1.25
C ALA A 131 3.37 15.63 -2.56
N GLY A 132 2.17 15.07 -2.51
CA GLY A 132 1.34 14.89 -3.69
C GLY A 132 -0.03 14.36 -3.33
N THR A 133 -0.93 14.44 -4.29
CA THR A 133 -2.23 13.79 -4.16
C THR A 133 -2.26 12.47 -4.92
N GLY A 134 -3.28 11.67 -4.65
CA GLY A 134 -3.57 10.45 -5.39
C GLY A 134 -5.03 10.09 -5.22
N PHE A 135 -5.50 9.13 -6.02
CA PHE A 135 -6.84 8.61 -5.89
C PHE A 135 -6.87 7.10 -6.15
N ARG A 136 -7.92 6.45 -5.64
CA ARG A 136 -8.16 5.02 -5.83
C ARG A 136 -9.65 4.74 -5.87
N THR A 137 -10.08 3.92 -6.81
CA THR A 137 -11.42 3.32 -6.82
C THR A 137 -11.37 1.97 -6.09
N ALA A 138 -12.33 1.70 -5.21
CA ALA A 138 -12.37 0.47 -4.43
C ALA A 138 -12.95 -0.69 -5.26
N ASN A 139 -12.28 -1.84 -5.26
CA ASN A 139 -12.84 -3.09 -5.80
C ASN A 139 -13.21 -3.99 -4.62
N LEU A 140 -14.48 -3.98 -4.23
CA LEU A 140 -14.93 -4.49 -2.94
C LEU A 140 -14.47 -5.92 -2.62
N PHE A 141 -14.70 -6.87 -3.54
CA PHE A 141 -14.43 -8.28 -3.29
C PHE A 141 -12.98 -8.66 -3.56
N SER A 142 -12.43 -8.24 -4.71
CA SER A 142 -11.02 -8.49 -5.07
C SER A 142 -10.03 -7.84 -4.09
N ASP A 143 -10.31 -6.64 -3.57
CA ASP A 143 -9.46 -6.00 -2.55
C ASP A 143 -9.62 -6.65 -1.16
N ASN A 144 -10.75 -7.33 -0.89
CA ASN A 144 -11.09 -7.88 0.43
C ASN A 144 -11.50 -9.35 0.37
N SER A 145 -10.81 -10.18 -0.43
CA SER A 145 -11.17 -11.58 -0.66
C SER A 145 -11.25 -12.42 0.62
N ILE A 146 -10.51 -12.03 1.67
CA ILE A 146 -10.58 -12.66 2.99
C ILE A 146 -11.98 -12.58 3.64
N LEU A 147 -12.78 -11.56 3.30
CA LEU A 147 -14.15 -11.42 3.79
C LEU A 147 -15.05 -12.54 3.30
N LEU A 148 -14.76 -13.13 2.14
CA LEU A 148 -15.52 -14.24 1.57
C LEU A 148 -15.40 -15.51 2.42
N ALA A 149 -14.30 -15.65 3.17
CA ALA A 149 -14.10 -16.73 4.14
C ALA A 149 -14.79 -16.50 5.50
N SER A 150 -15.36 -15.31 5.71
CA SER A 150 -16.07 -14.95 6.94
C SER A 150 -17.47 -15.57 6.98
N SER A 151 -18.02 -15.74 8.18
CA SER A 151 -19.45 -16.03 8.38
C SER A 151 -20.34 -14.79 8.22
N ARG A 152 -19.74 -13.60 8.19
CA ARG A 152 -20.46 -12.33 8.12
C ARG A 152 -21.11 -12.12 6.74
N ASP A 153 -22.27 -11.48 6.73
CA ASP A 153 -22.86 -10.93 5.51
C ASP A 153 -22.08 -9.66 5.07
N ILE A 154 -22.11 -9.34 3.78
CA ILE A 154 -21.43 -8.16 3.22
C ILE A 154 -22.50 -7.20 2.73
N ILE A 155 -22.57 -6.02 3.32
CA ILE A 155 -23.56 -5.00 3.01
C ILE A 155 -22.88 -3.84 2.30
N ILE A 156 -23.31 -3.54 1.09
CA ILE A 156 -22.88 -2.37 0.33
C ILE A 156 -23.98 -1.33 0.51
N ALA A 157 -23.75 -0.37 1.40
CA ALA A 157 -24.81 0.54 1.84
C ALA A 157 -25.20 1.56 0.76
N GLU A 158 -24.28 1.88 -0.14
CA GLU A 158 -24.42 2.93 -1.15
C GLU A 158 -23.36 2.78 -2.26
N GLU A 159 -23.48 3.59 -3.31
CA GLU A 159 -22.45 3.70 -4.34
C GLU A 159 -21.18 4.35 -3.78
N LEU A 160 -20.03 3.70 -3.98
CA LEU A 160 -18.77 4.12 -3.38
C LEU A 160 -18.04 5.11 -4.28
N ASN A 161 -17.73 6.27 -3.73
CA ASN A 161 -16.91 7.28 -4.38
C ASN A 161 -15.41 6.92 -4.28
N PRO A 162 -14.56 7.45 -5.18
CA PRO A 162 -13.13 7.20 -5.13
C PRO A 162 -12.52 7.77 -3.84
N GLU A 163 -11.59 7.03 -3.28
CA GLU A 163 -10.72 7.50 -2.21
C GLU A 163 -9.77 8.54 -2.79
N LYS A 164 -9.66 9.70 -2.15
CA LYS A 164 -8.67 10.73 -2.50
C LYS A 164 -7.68 10.86 -1.35
N THR A 165 -6.43 11.09 -1.71
CA THR A 165 -5.33 11.15 -0.74
C THR A 165 -4.50 12.39 -0.93
N PHE A 166 -3.99 12.92 0.17
CA PHE A 166 -2.87 13.85 0.20
C PHE A 166 -1.77 13.22 1.04
N ASN A 167 -0.67 12.85 0.41
CA ASN A 167 0.47 12.23 1.06
C ASN A 167 1.64 13.22 1.09
N TYR A 168 2.28 13.36 2.24
CA TYR A 168 3.47 14.17 2.40
C TYR A 168 4.41 13.57 3.44
N GLY A 169 5.70 13.81 3.29
CA GLY A 169 6.69 13.25 4.19
C GLY A 169 8.12 13.56 3.77
N ALA A 170 9.04 12.99 4.54
CA ALA A 170 10.46 13.14 4.31
C ALA A 170 11.22 11.86 4.69
N ASP A 171 12.36 11.67 4.05
CA ASP A 171 13.33 10.64 4.42
C ASP A 171 14.76 11.17 4.44
N VAL A 172 15.58 10.52 5.25
CA VAL A 172 17.02 10.74 5.35
C VAL A 172 17.72 9.40 5.21
N LEU A 173 18.63 9.32 4.24
CA LEU A 173 19.49 8.18 3.99
C LEU A 173 20.93 8.57 4.29
N TYR A 174 21.56 7.83 5.20
CA TYR A 174 22.96 7.98 5.58
C TYR A 174 23.75 6.73 5.20
N TYR A 175 24.81 6.88 4.40
CA TYR A 175 25.77 5.83 4.10
C TYR A 175 26.95 5.91 5.06
N PHE A 176 27.40 4.76 5.56
CA PHE A 176 28.56 4.69 6.44
C PHE A 176 29.54 3.61 6.00
N THR A 177 30.81 3.79 6.36
CA THR A 177 31.87 2.79 6.15
C THR A 177 32.89 2.91 7.28
N PHE A 178 33.12 1.80 7.98
CA PHE A 178 34.06 1.68 9.08
C PHE A 178 34.85 0.36 8.93
N GLY A 179 36.06 0.46 8.37
CA GLY A 179 36.92 -0.70 8.12
C GLY A 179 36.26 -1.72 7.17
N LYS A 180 35.90 -2.89 7.69
CA LYS A 180 35.23 -3.97 6.92
C LYS A 180 33.69 -3.93 7.02
N ILE A 181 33.14 -2.91 7.69
CA ILE A 181 31.71 -2.71 7.84
C ILE A 181 31.31 -1.55 6.94
N ALA A 182 30.30 -1.74 6.10
CA ALA A 182 29.72 -0.68 5.29
C ALA A 182 28.20 -0.86 5.24
N GLY A 183 27.46 0.21 4.96
CA GLY A 183 26.02 0.10 4.97
C GLY A 183 25.29 1.41 4.79
N SER A 184 23.99 1.35 5.06
CA SER A 184 23.11 2.51 5.06
C SER A 184 22.14 2.47 6.22
N LEU A 185 21.75 3.66 6.68
CA LEU A 185 20.67 3.91 7.62
C LEU A 185 19.64 4.82 6.92
N ASN A 186 18.41 4.36 6.81
CA ASN A 186 17.29 5.12 6.28
C ASN A 186 16.29 5.43 7.40
N LEU A 187 15.86 6.68 7.51
CA LEU A 187 14.79 7.12 8.40
C LEU A 187 13.74 7.82 7.55
N ASP A 188 12.49 7.36 7.61
CA ASP A 188 11.39 7.94 6.85
C ASP A 188 10.16 8.20 7.73
N TYR A 189 9.49 9.32 7.45
CA TYR A 189 8.22 9.69 8.07
C TYR A 189 7.27 10.23 7.02
N TYR A 190 6.09 9.62 6.92
CA TYR A 190 5.05 10.01 5.97
C TYR A 190 3.68 10.08 6.66
N ARG A 191 2.90 11.09 6.27
CA ARG A 191 1.50 11.24 6.61
C ARG A 191 0.66 11.19 5.34
N THR A 192 -0.36 10.35 5.34
CA THR A 192 -1.40 10.32 4.32
C THR A 192 -2.71 10.73 4.95
N GLU A 193 -3.34 11.76 4.40
CA GLU A 193 -4.69 12.17 4.73
C GLU A 193 -5.63 11.67 3.65
N PHE A 194 -6.75 11.07 4.06
CA PHE A 194 -7.72 10.48 3.16
C PHE A 194 -9.02 11.26 3.23
N SER A 195 -9.50 11.67 2.06
CA SER A 195 -10.88 12.07 1.85
C SER A 195 -11.61 10.85 1.28
N ASN A 196 -12.67 10.43 1.98
CA ASN A 196 -13.49 9.28 1.63
C ASN A 196 -12.73 7.93 1.52
N LYS A 197 -12.03 7.51 2.58
CA LYS A 197 -11.41 6.17 2.63
C LYS A 197 -12.48 5.09 2.78
N ILE A 198 -12.49 4.07 1.93
CA ILE A 198 -13.43 2.95 2.08
C ILE A 198 -12.86 1.98 3.11
N ILE A 199 -13.47 1.97 4.30
CA ILE A 199 -13.07 1.13 5.43
C ILE A 199 -14.22 0.15 5.72
N PRO A 200 -13.99 -1.17 5.71
CA PRO A 200 -15.02 -2.11 6.13
C PRO A 200 -15.38 -1.89 7.60
N ASP A 201 -16.66 -1.63 7.87
CA ASP A 201 -17.19 -1.48 9.22
C ASP A 201 -17.54 -2.86 9.79
N TYR A 202 -16.85 -3.23 10.86
CA TYR A 202 -17.01 -4.50 11.55
C TYR A 202 -17.71 -4.37 12.91
N ASP A 203 -17.99 -3.15 13.34
CA ASP A 203 -18.37 -2.83 14.72
C ASP A 203 -19.87 -2.58 14.87
N LYS A 204 -20.55 -2.10 13.83
CA LYS A 204 -22.01 -1.88 13.86
C LYS A 204 -22.80 -3.17 14.12
N ASN A 205 -22.41 -4.27 13.48
CA ASN A 205 -23.06 -5.57 13.63
C ASN A 205 -22.02 -6.70 13.51
N PRO A 206 -21.84 -7.54 14.54
CA PRO A 206 -20.87 -8.64 14.50
C PRO A 206 -21.10 -9.68 13.40
N SER A 207 -22.32 -9.75 12.86
CA SER A 207 -22.73 -10.66 11.79
C SER A 207 -22.64 -10.05 10.40
N GLU A 208 -22.24 -8.79 10.27
CA GLU A 208 -22.15 -8.08 8.99
C GLU A 208 -20.80 -7.38 8.83
N VAL A 209 -20.46 -7.06 7.58
CA VAL A 209 -19.39 -6.13 7.22
C VAL A 209 -20.00 -5.10 6.29
N ILE A 210 -19.99 -3.84 6.70
CA ILE A 210 -20.68 -2.77 5.98
C ILE A 210 -19.65 -1.91 5.24
N PHE A 211 -19.84 -1.73 3.93
CA PHE A 211 -19.09 -0.81 3.09
C PHE A 211 -19.95 0.43 2.81
N ALA A 212 -19.38 1.60 3.10
CA ALA A 212 -20.00 2.91 2.86
C ALA A 212 -18.91 3.98 2.63
N ASN A 213 -19.31 5.13 2.11
CA ASN A 213 -18.46 6.31 2.07
C ASN A 213 -18.20 6.83 3.49
N LEU A 214 -16.98 7.30 3.74
CA LEU A 214 -16.60 7.82 5.05
C LEU A 214 -17.20 9.21 5.25
N ASN A 215 -18.08 9.35 6.25
CA ASN A 215 -18.58 10.64 6.68
C ASN A 215 -17.64 11.24 7.75
N GLY A 216 -16.47 11.69 7.30
CA GLY A 216 -15.43 12.24 8.16
C GLY A 216 -14.06 12.22 7.48
N SER A 217 -13.01 11.99 8.27
CA SER A 217 -11.62 12.00 7.80
C SER A 217 -10.88 10.76 8.25
N ALA A 218 -9.87 10.33 7.49
CA ALA A 218 -8.96 9.28 7.93
C ALA A 218 -7.51 9.71 7.67
N PHE A 219 -6.58 9.20 8.47
CA PHE A 219 -5.16 9.42 8.25
C PHE A 219 -4.32 8.18 8.55
N SER A 220 -3.10 8.20 8.03
CA SER A 220 -2.05 7.23 8.27
C SER A 220 -0.74 7.96 8.52
N ASN A 221 -0.20 7.87 9.73
CA ASN A 221 1.19 8.26 9.99
C ASN A 221 2.06 7.00 9.98
N VAL A 222 3.14 7.02 9.21
CA VAL A 222 4.10 5.91 9.14
C VAL A 222 5.49 6.46 9.41
N PHE A 223 6.14 5.90 10.42
CA PHE A 223 7.57 6.08 10.65
C PHE A 223 8.27 4.75 10.39
N GLN A 224 9.37 4.76 9.64
CA GLN A 224 10.20 3.58 9.45
C GLN A 224 11.68 3.94 9.59
N SER A 225 12.42 3.04 10.24
CA SER A 225 13.88 3.09 10.34
C SER A 225 14.45 1.79 9.82
N GLU A 226 15.35 1.84 8.86
CA GLU A 226 15.98 0.67 8.24
C GLU A 226 17.50 0.81 8.23
N ALA A 227 18.20 -0.18 8.76
CA ALA A 227 19.65 -0.31 8.67
C ALA A 227 20.02 -1.52 7.81
N ASN A 228 20.82 -1.31 6.78
CA ASN A 228 21.42 -2.36 5.96
C ASN A 228 22.93 -2.37 6.23
N ILE A 229 23.48 -3.46 6.72
CA ILE A 229 24.86 -3.58 7.19
C ILE A 229 25.52 -4.74 6.47
N ASN A 230 26.62 -4.48 5.78
CA ASN A 230 27.47 -5.47 5.14
C ASN A 230 28.75 -5.58 5.96
N VAL A 231 29.07 -6.78 6.43
CA VAL A 231 30.29 -7.09 7.21
C VAL A 231 31.17 -8.02 6.37
N MET A 232 32.42 -7.63 6.13
CA MET A 232 33.46 -8.48 5.52
C MET A 232 33.09 -9.10 4.15
N ARG A 233 32.16 -8.47 3.40
CA ARG A 233 31.64 -8.85 2.07
C ARG A 233 30.87 -10.18 1.98
N ASN A 234 30.67 -10.87 3.10
CA ASN A 234 30.08 -12.21 3.15
C ASN A 234 28.99 -12.34 4.21
N PHE A 235 28.71 -11.29 4.97
CA PHE A 235 27.68 -11.27 5.99
C PHE A 235 26.83 -10.00 5.88
N ASP A 236 25.55 -10.18 5.59
CA ASP A 236 24.58 -9.11 5.45
C ASP A 236 23.60 -9.14 6.61
N ILE A 237 23.36 -7.99 7.20
CA ILE A 237 22.38 -7.77 8.26
C ILE A 237 21.43 -6.69 7.79
N LYS A 238 20.13 -6.95 7.91
CA LYS A 238 19.09 -5.94 7.75
C LYS A 238 18.29 -5.85 9.04
N LEU A 239 18.11 -4.65 9.54
CA LEU A 239 17.23 -4.35 10.68
C LEU A 239 16.23 -3.30 10.23
N ALA A 240 14.95 -3.51 10.48
CA ALA A 240 13.93 -2.53 10.17
C ALA A 240 12.89 -2.46 11.30
N TYR A 241 12.47 -1.25 11.61
CA TYR A 241 11.37 -0.98 12.52
C TYR A 241 10.35 -0.09 11.82
N LYS A 242 9.07 -0.36 12.03
CA LYS A 242 7.96 0.41 11.48
C LYS A 242 6.93 0.69 12.56
N PHE A 243 6.59 1.96 12.71
CA PHE A 243 5.46 2.45 13.49
C PHE A 243 4.35 2.90 12.55
N ILE A 244 3.12 2.44 12.79
CA ILE A 244 1.95 2.71 11.96
C ILE A 244 0.81 3.20 12.85
N ASP A 245 0.36 4.42 12.62
CA ASP A 245 -0.79 5.03 13.30
C ASP A 245 -1.89 5.28 12.27
N LEU A 246 -2.93 4.42 12.30
CA LEU A 246 -4.08 4.46 11.40
C LEU A 246 -5.33 4.83 12.20
N GLN A 247 -5.90 5.98 11.88
CA GLN A 247 -7.13 6.44 12.53
C GLN A 247 -8.13 6.93 11.49
N TYR A 248 -9.40 6.82 11.84
CA TYR A 248 -10.48 7.41 11.06
C TYR A 248 -11.56 7.95 11.98
N GLU A 249 -12.26 8.96 11.51
CA GLU A 249 -13.43 9.55 12.12
C GLU A 249 -14.63 9.27 11.23
N ASN A 250 -15.70 8.75 11.82
CA ASN A 250 -16.96 8.54 11.13
C ASN A 250 -18.10 9.05 11.99
N ASN A 251 -18.91 9.96 11.46
CA ASN A 251 -20.01 10.61 12.19
C ASN A 251 -19.57 11.24 13.53
N GLY A 252 -18.37 11.85 13.56
CA GLY A 252 -17.81 12.50 14.75
C GLY A 252 -17.19 11.57 15.79
N ILE A 253 -17.19 10.26 15.58
CA ILE A 253 -16.55 9.28 16.47
C ILE A 253 -15.23 8.84 15.86
N LYS A 254 -14.15 8.84 16.66
CA LYS A 254 -12.81 8.41 16.25
C LYS A 254 -12.58 6.94 16.54
N TYR A 255 -11.94 6.27 15.60
CA TYR A 255 -11.64 4.86 15.63
C TYR A 255 -10.17 4.62 15.23
N GLN A 256 -9.56 3.64 15.86
CA GLN A 256 -8.30 3.07 15.39
C GLN A 256 -8.60 1.95 14.41
N GLN A 257 -7.94 1.94 13.25
CA GLN A 257 -8.24 0.94 12.22
C GLN A 257 -7.86 -0.47 12.71
N PRO A 258 -8.78 -1.45 12.66
CA PRO A 258 -8.52 -2.80 13.16
C PRO A 258 -7.52 -3.58 12.28
N PHE A 259 -7.03 -4.70 12.81
CA PHE A 259 -6.17 -5.69 12.14
C PHE A 259 -4.80 -5.17 11.69
N ASN A 260 -4.38 -4.03 12.24
CA ASN A 260 -3.08 -3.43 11.94
C ASN A 260 -2.25 -3.36 13.21
N SER A 261 -1.08 -4.01 13.19
CA SER A 261 -0.11 -3.84 14.26
C SER A 261 0.52 -2.45 14.18
N THR A 262 0.46 -1.72 15.29
CA THR A 262 1.08 -0.40 15.45
C THR A 262 2.61 -0.47 15.37
N HIS A 263 3.21 -1.54 15.89
CA HIS A 263 4.65 -1.73 15.89
C HIS A 263 5.03 -2.99 15.12
N ARG A 264 6.03 -2.89 14.24
CA ARG A 264 6.59 -4.03 13.51
C ARG A 264 8.10 -3.97 13.54
N PHE A 265 8.73 -5.11 13.77
CA PHE A 265 10.17 -5.26 13.70
C PHE A 265 10.52 -6.35 12.72
N PHE A 266 11.55 -6.13 11.92
CA PHE A 266 12.10 -7.09 10.99
C PHE A 266 13.61 -7.13 11.17
N SER A 267 14.17 -8.33 11.20
CA SER A 267 15.61 -8.53 11.08
C SER A 267 15.89 -9.68 10.14
N SER A 268 16.90 -9.55 9.28
CA SER A 268 17.43 -10.65 8.50
C SER A 268 18.94 -10.71 8.54
N PHE A 269 19.46 -11.93 8.56
CA PHE A 269 20.89 -12.23 8.48
C PHE A 269 21.11 -13.13 7.29
N SER A 270 22.15 -12.87 6.50
CA SER A 270 22.55 -13.70 5.38
C SER A 270 24.06 -13.88 5.40
N PHE A 271 24.52 -15.10 5.23
CA PHE A 271 25.94 -15.42 5.12
C PHE A 271 26.20 -16.29 3.89
N SER A 272 27.27 -15.98 3.15
CA SER A 272 27.81 -16.87 2.13
C SER A 272 29.33 -16.78 2.12
N PRO A 273 30.07 -17.90 2.25
CA PRO A 273 31.53 -17.88 2.15
C PRO A 273 31.99 -17.29 0.80
N LEU A 274 33.21 -16.76 0.75
CA LEU A 274 33.75 -16.12 -0.45
C LEU A 274 33.79 -17.03 -1.69
N ASN A 275 33.91 -18.34 -1.48
CA ASN A 275 33.86 -19.34 -2.54
C ASN A 275 32.44 -19.64 -3.04
N LYS A 276 31.40 -19.05 -2.44
CA LYS A 276 29.97 -19.21 -2.76
C LYS A 276 29.50 -20.67 -2.83
N SER A 277 30.12 -21.56 -2.06
CA SER A 277 29.77 -23.00 -2.04
C SER A 277 28.42 -23.29 -1.39
N TRP A 278 27.94 -22.39 -0.54
CA TRP A 278 26.64 -22.48 0.13
C TRP A 278 26.18 -21.09 0.57
N SER A 279 24.94 -20.98 1.06
CA SER A 279 24.49 -19.81 1.82
C SER A 279 23.49 -20.21 2.88
N ILE A 280 23.44 -19.42 3.94
CA ILE A 280 22.41 -19.51 4.98
C ILE A 280 21.80 -18.13 5.18
N SER A 281 20.48 -18.09 5.33
CA SER A 281 19.77 -16.88 5.70
C SER A 281 18.69 -17.18 6.74
N SER A 282 18.44 -16.20 7.60
CA SER A 282 17.36 -16.25 8.58
C SER A 282 16.67 -14.90 8.62
N GLY A 283 15.34 -14.92 8.71
CA GLY A 283 14.48 -13.76 8.92
C GLY A 283 13.69 -13.90 10.21
N LEU A 284 13.48 -12.79 10.88
CA LEU A 284 12.58 -12.65 12.03
C LEU A 284 11.67 -11.46 11.76
N GLN A 285 10.37 -11.67 11.96
CA GLN A 285 9.34 -10.64 11.94
C GLN A 285 8.59 -10.66 13.25
N TRP A 286 8.51 -9.53 13.94
CA TRP A 286 7.68 -9.36 15.12
C TRP A 286 6.57 -8.36 14.83
N PHE A 287 5.35 -8.72 15.22
CA PHE A 287 4.16 -7.90 15.14
C PHE A 287 3.66 -7.64 16.55
N GLY A 288 3.58 -6.36 16.93
CA GLY A 288 2.93 -5.92 18.15
C GLY A 288 1.42 -6.15 18.16
N VAL A 289 0.78 -5.64 19.21
CA VAL A 289 -0.66 -5.73 19.41
C VAL A 289 -1.43 -5.07 18.27
N GLN A 290 -2.57 -5.65 17.93
CA GLN A 290 -3.49 -5.13 16.91
C GLN A 290 -4.82 -4.82 17.56
N GLN A 291 -5.46 -3.71 17.18
CA GLN A 291 -6.85 -3.48 17.55
C GLN A 291 -7.75 -4.48 16.80
N LEU A 292 -8.69 -5.08 17.51
CA LEU A 292 -9.66 -6.03 16.98
C LEU A 292 -11.06 -5.40 17.02
N PRO A 293 -11.93 -5.69 16.02
CA PRO A 293 -13.32 -5.25 16.07
C PRO A 293 -14.03 -5.72 17.33
N SER A 294 -14.85 -4.82 17.87
CA SER A 294 -15.63 -5.04 19.07
C SER A 294 -16.60 -6.19 18.87
N THR A 295 -16.75 -7.00 19.91
CA THR A 295 -17.77 -8.06 20.00
C THR A 295 -18.71 -7.82 21.16
N ALA A 296 -18.74 -6.60 21.70
CA ALA A 296 -19.52 -6.27 22.90
C ALA A 296 -21.03 -6.53 22.74
N SER A 297 -21.54 -6.50 21.50
CA SER A 297 -22.93 -6.83 21.16
C SER A 297 -23.21 -8.35 21.10
N ASN A 298 -22.20 -9.21 21.17
CA ASN A 298 -22.37 -10.65 21.31
C ASN A 298 -22.71 -11.03 22.76
N PRO A 299 -23.37 -12.19 22.99
CA PRO A 299 -23.48 -12.80 24.31
C PRO A 299 -22.10 -12.93 24.99
N ILE A 300 -22.05 -12.77 26.31
CA ILE A 300 -20.80 -12.69 27.11
C ILE A 300 -19.81 -13.82 26.77
N GLN A 301 -20.30 -15.04 26.61
CA GLN A 301 -19.49 -16.22 26.28
C GLN A 301 -18.81 -16.19 24.89
N TYR A 302 -19.25 -15.29 24.00
CA TYR A 302 -18.72 -15.09 22.64
C TYR A 302 -18.04 -13.73 22.47
N GLN A 303 -17.80 -13.01 23.59
CA GLN A 303 -17.00 -11.80 23.58
C GLN A 303 -15.52 -12.15 23.59
N ARG A 304 -14.73 -11.38 22.84
CA ARG A 304 -13.28 -11.54 22.75
C ARG A 304 -12.57 -10.24 23.16
N PRO A 305 -11.27 -10.30 23.52
CA PRO A 305 -10.48 -9.11 23.77
C PRO A 305 -10.49 -8.14 22.57
N GLN A 306 -10.44 -6.85 22.87
CA GLN A 306 -10.36 -5.79 21.86
C GLN A 306 -8.96 -5.65 21.24
N GLN A 307 -7.96 -6.38 21.77
CA GLN A 307 -6.59 -6.38 21.28
C GLN A 307 -6.09 -7.80 21.07
N SER A 308 -5.26 -7.99 20.05
CA SER A 308 -4.53 -9.25 19.85
C SER A 308 -3.32 -9.35 20.76
N GLU A 309 -2.84 -10.57 20.98
CA GLU A 309 -1.47 -10.78 21.45
C GLU A 309 -0.45 -10.42 20.35
N SER A 310 0.75 -10.04 20.76
CA SER A 310 1.88 -9.90 19.83
C SER A 310 2.41 -11.27 19.42
N TYR A 311 2.96 -11.40 18.22
CA TYR A 311 3.53 -12.65 17.75
C TYR A 311 4.81 -12.44 16.93
N THR A 312 5.61 -13.51 16.85
CA THR A 312 6.87 -13.54 16.10
C THR A 312 6.84 -14.65 15.06
N MET A 313 7.27 -14.36 13.85
CA MET A 313 7.54 -15.35 12.81
C MET A 313 9.04 -15.42 12.56
N ILE A 314 9.57 -16.64 12.49
CA ILE A 314 10.99 -16.90 12.18
C ILE A 314 11.02 -17.83 10.97
N ASN A 315 11.84 -17.47 9.99
CA ASN A 315 12.10 -18.28 8.81
C ASN A 315 13.60 -18.47 8.64
N ALA A 316 14.02 -19.62 8.14
CA ALA A 316 15.41 -19.91 7.82
C ALA A 316 15.49 -20.63 6.47
N GLN A 317 16.54 -20.36 5.72
CA GLN A 317 16.82 -21.00 4.44
C GLN A 317 18.30 -21.36 4.36
N PHE A 318 18.57 -22.55 3.85
CA PHE A 318 19.91 -23.01 3.51
C PHE A 318 19.94 -23.39 2.03
N ASN A 319 20.94 -22.91 1.31
CA ASN A 319 21.18 -23.25 -0.09
C ASN A 319 22.58 -23.85 -0.25
N LYS A 320 22.69 -24.90 -1.06
CA LYS A 320 23.96 -25.46 -1.51
C LYS A 320 24.02 -25.35 -3.02
N PHE A 321 25.14 -24.84 -3.54
CA PHE A 321 25.33 -24.57 -4.97
C PHE A 321 26.19 -25.64 -5.64
#